data_AF-A0A1W1VIL9-F1
#
_entry.id   AF-A0A1W1VIL9-F1
#
_cell.length_a   1.000
_cell.length_b   1.000
_cell.length_c   1.000
_cell.angle_alpha   90.00
_cell.angle_beta   90.00
_cell.angle_gamma   90.00
#
_symmetry.space_group_name_H-M   'P 1'
#
loop_
_entity.id
_entity.type
_entity.pdbx_description
1 polymer ?
#
loop_
_entity_poly.entity_id
_entity_poly.type
_entity_poly.pdbx_seq_one_letter_code
_entity_poly.pdbx_strand_id
1 'polypeptide(L)'
;MSSHSSILKLVLAAALLASPAAAQQQSSTIPTNVRAQIQVLLSQANTPGFEAALRSLLQRNPTLVAAIAASAAQIRPALAAEITRVAVLAVPDAAAAIAGSIARVVPAQAAAIAAAAAKASPTAAAAIAGQVALAVPGSAAAIAASVAQQVPAAAALIAQKVAQAAPAAAAAIAAAVATQVPAAAASIAAAVVQAVPTSAAAISSAVGAAVPSAAAAIASAVTTALANPLPLAPLVDNSTRPITPITPRT
;
A
#
# COMPACT_ATOMS: atom_id res chain seq x y z
N MET A 1 0.26 34.54 -11.51
CA MET A 1 0.25 33.62 -12.69
C MET A 1 1.48 32.67 -12.74
N SER A 2 2.45 32.74 -11.82
CA SER A 2 3.69 31.94 -11.87
C SER A 2 3.58 30.46 -11.44
N SER A 3 2.53 30.05 -10.72
CA SER A 3 2.40 28.66 -10.24
C SER A 3 2.05 27.66 -11.36
N HIS A 4 1.24 28.06 -12.34
CA HIS A 4 0.86 27.20 -13.47
C HIS A 4 2.06 26.90 -14.38
N SER A 5 2.97 27.87 -14.56
CA SER A 5 4.18 27.71 -15.36
C SER A 5 5.16 26.70 -14.72
N SER A 6 5.31 26.72 -13.40
CA SER A 6 6.19 25.75 -12.71
C SER A 6 5.64 24.33 -12.69
N ILE A 7 4.31 24.16 -12.59
CA ILE A 7 3.65 22.85 -12.64
C ILE A 7 3.75 22.25 -14.06
N LEU A 8 3.53 23.07 -15.10
CA LEU A 8 3.69 22.62 -16.48
C LEU A 8 5.14 22.23 -16.79
N LYS A 9 6.12 22.98 -16.25
CA LYS A 9 7.56 22.65 -16.37
C LYS A 9 7.93 21.36 -15.65
N LEU A 10 7.31 21.07 -14.50
CA LEU A 10 7.55 19.84 -13.75
C LEU A 10 6.93 18.63 -14.46
N VAL A 11 5.70 18.78 -14.96
CA VAL A 11 5.01 17.76 -15.76
C VAL A 11 5.74 17.51 -17.08
N LEU A 12 6.28 18.55 -17.72
CA LEU A 12 7.05 18.44 -18.96
C LEU A 12 8.45 17.88 -18.74
N ALA A 13 9.12 18.22 -17.64
CA ALA A 13 10.38 17.57 -17.23
C ALA A 13 10.15 16.09 -16.92
N ALA A 14 9.09 15.76 -16.19
CA ALA A 14 8.69 14.37 -15.92
C ALA A 14 8.34 13.61 -17.21
N ALA A 15 7.65 14.26 -18.17
CA ALA A 15 7.33 13.69 -19.48
C ALA A 15 8.59 13.48 -20.35
N LEU A 16 9.57 14.39 -20.30
CA LEU A 16 10.85 14.24 -21.00
C LEU A 16 11.74 13.14 -20.40
N LEU A 17 11.68 12.95 -19.08
CA LEU A 17 12.36 11.86 -18.38
C LEU A 17 11.70 10.49 -18.62
N ALA A 18 10.42 10.47 -19.03
CA ALA A 18 9.67 9.28 -19.40
C ALA A 18 9.86 8.84 -20.86
N SER A 19 10.36 9.70 -21.77
CA SER A 19 10.72 9.27 -23.13
C SER A 19 11.65 10.24 -23.87
N PRO A 20 12.86 9.82 -24.30
CA PRO A 20 13.68 10.63 -25.21
C PRO A 20 13.07 10.74 -26.62
N ALA A 21 12.20 9.81 -27.02
CA ALA A 21 11.53 9.82 -28.32
C ALA A 21 10.42 10.91 -28.42
N ALA A 22 9.65 11.13 -27.36
CA ALA A 22 8.70 12.26 -27.28
C ALA A 22 9.43 13.61 -27.16
N ALA A 23 10.58 13.62 -26.48
CA ALA A 23 11.47 14.78 -26.40
C ALA A 23 12.04 15.18 -27.78
N GLN A 24 12.29 14.23 -28.68
CA GLN A 24 12.78 14.48 -30.05
C GLN A 24 11.71 15.09 -30.97
N GLN A 25 10.42 14.73 -30.83
CA GLN A 25 9.35 15.34 -31.63
C GLN A 25 8.93 16.74 -31.14
N GLN A 26 9.06 17.04 -29.84
CA GLN A 26 8.77 18.38 -29.30
C GLN A 26 10.01 19.31 -29.26
N SER A 27 11.23 18.83 -29.50
CA SER A 27 12.45 19.65 -29.43
C SER A 27 12.61 20.66 -30.57
N SER A 28 11.81 20.56 -31.63
CA SER A 28 11.76 21.54 -32.73
C SER A 28 10.79 22.69 -32.48
N THR A 29 9.89 22.59 -31.49
CA THR A 29 8.88 23.63 -31.16
C THR A 29 9.07 24.26 -29.78
N ILE A 30 10.01 23.77 -28.98
CA ILE A 30 10.27 24.29 -27.63
C ILE A 30 11.25 25.48 -27.67
N PRO A 31 10.89 26.65 -27.12
CA PRO A 31 11.77 27.80 -27.01
C PRO A 31 13.06 27.48 -26.24
N THR A 32 14.19 28.04 -26.67
CA THR A 32 15.55 27.78 -26.12
C THR A 32 15.62 27.93 -24.60
N ASN A 33 14.87 28.88 -24.03
CA ASN A 33 14.77 29.09 -22.58
C ASN A 33 14.14 27.91 -21.82
N VAL A 34 13.19 27.21 -22.43
CA VAL A 34 12.53 26.04 -21.85
C VAL A 34 13.46 24.82 -21.94
N ARG A 35 14.22 24.67 -23.04
CA ARG A 35 15.28 23.66 -23.16
C ARG A 35 16.36 23.80 -22.09
N ALA A 36 16.83 25.01 -21.83
CA ALA A 36 17.83 25.28 -20.80
C ALA A 36 17.29 24.96 -19.39
N GLN A 37 16.04 25.34 -19.09
CA GLN A 37 15.41 25.05 -17.80
C GLN A 37 15.15 23.55 -17.60
N ILE A 38 14.79 22.82 -18.66
CA ILE A 38 14.66 21.37 -18.64
C ILE A 38 16.00 20.69 -18.39
N GLN A 39 17.08 21.13 -19.04
CA GLN A 39 18.43 20.60 -18.79
C GLN A 39 18.90 20.87 -17.35
N VAL A 40 18.54 22.04 -16.80
CA VAL A 40 18.80 22.38 -15.39
C VAL A 40 17.96 21.50 -14.44
N LEU A 41 16.70 21.20 -14.78
CA LEU A 41 15.86 20.28 -13.99
C LEU A 41 16.35 18.82 -14.08
N LEU A 42 16.83 18.38 -15.24
CA LEU A 42 17.43 17.06 -15.41
C LEU A 42 18.77 16.94 -14.67
N SER A 43 19.57 18.02 -14.61
CA SER A 43 20.80 18.05 -13.81
C SER A 43 20.57 18.26 -12.31
N GLN A 44 19.38 18.73 -11.92
CA GLN A 44 18.92 18.90 -10.54
C GLN A 44 17.99 17.78 -10.04
N ALA A 45 17.86 16.67 -10.77
CA ALA A 45 17.09 15.50 -10.33
C ALA A 45 17.61 14.85 -9.02
N ASN A 46 18.64 15.43 -8.40
CA ASN A 46 19.31 14.96 -7.19
C ASN A 46 19.47 16.05 -6.09
N THR A 47 18.72 17.17 -6.12
CA THR A 47 18.87 18.28 -5.15
C THR A 47 17.58 18.66 -4.39
N PRO A 48 17.70 19.32 -3.21
CA PRO A 48 16.58 19.71 -2.35
C PRO A 48 15.44 20.51 -3.03
N GLY A 49 15.69 21.13 -4.18
CA GLY A 49 14.66 21.83 -4.97
C GLY A 49 13.63 20.89 -5.62
N PHE A 50 14.05 19.70 -6.06
CA PHE A 50 13.13 18.70 -6.61
C PHE A 50 12.24 18.12 -5.53
N GLU A 51 12.79 17.79 -4.36
CA GLU A 51 11.98 17.32 -3.23
C GLU A 51 10.97 18.39 -2.78
N ALA A 52 11.37 19.67 -2.68
CA ALA A 52 10.46 20.74 -2.29
C ALA A 52 9.32 20.93 -3.31
N ALA A 53 9.63 20.86 -4.60
CA ALA A 53 8.63 20.93 -5.66
C ALA A 53 7.68 19.71 -5.64
N LEU A 54 8.23 18.51 -5.45
CA LEU A 54 7.46 17.28 -5.34
C LEU A 54 6.55 17.30 -4.12
N ARG A 55 7.03 17.78 -2.96
CA ARG A 55 6.20 17.97 -1.76
C ARG A 55 5.07 18.96 -2.00
N SER A 56 5.33 20.09 -2.67
CA SER A 56 4.30 21.06 -3.02
C SER A 56 3.26 20.50 -4.01
N LEU A 57 3.70 19.65 -4.94
CA LEU A 57 2.81 18.93 -5.85
C LEU A 57 2.01 17.83 -5.13
N LEU A 58 2.63 17.10 -4.19
CA LEU A 58 1.97 16.11 -3.34
C LEU A 58 0.81 16.72 -2.55
N GLN A 59 1.02 17.93 -2.01
CA GLN A 59 0.00 18.66 -1.25
C GLN A 59 -1.14 19.18 -2.12
N ARG A 60 -0.87 19.53 -3.38
CA ARG A 60 -1.87 20.12 -4.29
C ARG A 60 -2.57 19.10 -5.18
N ASN A 61 -1.86 18.07 -5.62
CA ASN A 61 -2.35 17.11 -6.59
C ASN A 61 -1.60 15.76 -6.50
N PRO A 62 -1.89 14.95 -5.47
CA PRO A 62 -1.22 13.67 -5.25
C PRO A 62 -1.51 12.64 -6.34
N THR A 63 -2.66 12.73 -7.02
CA THR A 63 -3.02 11.83 -8.14
C THR A 63 -2.15 12.06 -9.37
N LEU A 64 -1.80 13.31 -9.69
CA LEU A 64 -0.83 13.58 -10.76
C LEU A 64 0.55 13.02 -10.44
N VAL A 65 0.98 13.11 -9.18
CA VAL A 65 2.28 12.54 -8.75
C VAL A 65 2.26 11.02 -8.86
N ALA A 66 1.16 10.38 -8.50
CA ALA A 66 0.98 8.94 -8.65
C ALA A 66 1.06 8.50 -10.13
N ALA A 67 0.43 9.25 -11.04
CA ALA A 67 0.51 8.98 -12.48
C ALA A 67 1.93 9.17 -13.03
N ILE A 68 2.63 10.21 -12.59
CA ILE A 68 4.04 10.47 -12.95
C ILE A 68 4.93 9.33 -12.44
N ALA A 69 4.77 8.93 -11.18
CA ALA A 69 5.57 7.88 -10.56
C ALA A 69 5.31 6.51 -11.22
N ALA A 70 4.06 6.21 -11.55
CA ALA A 70 3.70 4.98 -12.25
C ALA A 70 4.28 4.94 -13.67
N SER A 71 4.25 6.07 -14.38
CA SER A 71 4.90 6.20 -15.70
C SER A 71 6.42 6.07 -15.57
N ALA A 72 7.02 6.73 -14.56
CA ALA A 72 8.44 6.62 -14.26
C ALA A 72 8.84 5.19 -13.91
N ALA A 73 8.00 4.39 -13.25
CA ALA A 73 8.34 3.03 -12.87
C ALA A 73 8.55 2.10 -14.07
N GLN A 74 7.86 2.34 -15.19
CA GLN A 74 8.02 1.55 -16.42
C GLN A 74 9.36 1.82 -17.11
N ILE A 75 9.83 3.06 -17.08
CA ILE A 75 10.96 3.51 -17.90
C ILE A 75 12.23 3.73 -17.05
N ARG A 76 12.07 4.17 -15.81
CA ARG A 76 13.13 4.49 -14.84
C ARG A 76 12.72 4.12 -13.40
N PRO A 77 12.84 2.84 -13.01
CA PRO A 77 12.48 2.35 -11.68
C PRO A 77 13.11 3.15 -10.53
N ALA A 78 14.37 3.58 -10.71
CA ALA A 78 15.09 4.37 -9.72
C ALA A 78 14.43 5.73 -9.43
N LEU A 79 13.82 6.38 -10.44
CA LEU A 79 13.12 7.65 -10.26
C LEU A 79 11.79 7.44 -9.51
N ALA A 80 11.06 6.38 -9.85
CA ALA A 80 9.83 6.02 -9.15
C ALA A 80 10.08 5.67 -7.68
N ALA A 81 11.19 4.98 -7.40
CA ALA A 81 11.63 4.69 -6.03
C ALA A 81 11.91 5.98 -5.25
N GLU A 82 12.57 6.97 -5.84
CA GLU A 82 12.85 8.24 -5.17
C GLU A 82 11.58 9.07 -4.96
N ILE A 83 10.71 9.18 -5.96
CA ILE A 83 9.40 9.86 -5.81
C ILE A 83 8.60 9.22 -4.67
N THR A 84 8.58 7.89 -4.61
CA THR A 84 7.90 7.16 -3.54
C THR A 84 8.57 7.44 -2.21
N ARG A 85 9.91 7.39 -2.10
CA ARG A 85 10.66 7.67 -0.88
C ARG A 85 10.34 9.05 -0.31
N VAL A 86 10.36 10.09 -1.16
CA VAL A 86 10.01 11.47 -0.77
C VAL A 86 8.56 11.54 -0.31
N ALA A 87 7.65 10.86 -1.02
CA ALA A 87 6.25 10.80 -0.63
C ALA A 87 6.05 10.12 0.73
N VAL A 88 6.73 9.00 1.00
CA VAL A 88 6.64 8.28 2.29
C VAL A 88 7.03 9.19 3.45
N LEU A 89 8.08 10.00 3.28
CA LEU A 89 8.58 10.89 4.33
C LEU A 89 7.74 12.16 4.49
N ALA A 90 7.10 12.64 3.41
CA ALA A 90 6.40 13.92 3.42
C ALA A 90 4.89 13.79 3.65
N VAL A 91 4.24 12.86 2.95
CA VAL A 91 2.79 12.63 3.00
C VAL A 91 2.53 11.13 2.83
N PRO A 92 2.55 10.35 3.93
CA PRO A 92 2.39 8.89 3.92
C PRO A 92 1.14 8.41 3.18
N ASP A 93 0.01 9.13 3.30
CA ASP A 93 -1.24 8.78 2.62
C ASP A 93 -1.12 8.89 1.10
N ALA A 94 -0.47 9.95 0.60
CA ALA A 94 -0.19 10.10 -0.82
C ALA A 94 0.81 9.04 -1.30
N ALA A 95 1.77 8.67 -0.46
CA ALA A 95 2.74 7.62 -0.78
C ALA A 95 2.07 6.26 -1.01
N ALA A 96 1.02 5.94 -0.25
CA ALA A 96 0.26 4.70 -0.44
C ALA A 96 -0.47 4.67 -1.79
N ALA A 97 -1.06 5.80 -2.20
CA ALA A 97 -1.70 5.94 -3.51
C ALA A 97 -0.67 5.88 -4.67
N ILE A 98 0.48 6.50 -4.49
CA ILE A 98 1.60 6.48 -5.45
C ILE A 98 2.13 5.06 -5.62
N ALA A 99 2.46 4.39 -4.52
CA ALA A 99 2.97 3.02 -4.52
C ALA A 99 1.96 2.04 -5.13
N GLY A 100 0.66 2.18 -4.80
CA GLY A 100 -0.40 1.39 -5.41
C GLY A 100 -0.51 1.61 -6.92
N SER A 101 -0.39 2.86 -7.38
CA SER A 101 -0.42 3.20 -8.81
C SER A 101 0.78 2.61 -9.55
N ILE A 102 1.97 2.71 -8.97
CA ILE A 102 3.18 2.05 -9.51
C ILE A 102 2.98 0.54 -9.57
N ALA A 103 2.48 -0.08 -8.51
CA ALA A 103 2.29 -1.52 -8.46
C ALA A 103 1.30 -2.03 -9.51
N ARG A 104 0.22 -1.28 -9.82
CA ARG A 104 -0.70 -1.64 -10.91
C ARG A 104 -0.01 -1.66 -12.27
N VAL A 105 0.93 -0.74 -12.47
CA VAL A 105 1.62 -0.55 -13.74
C VAL A 105 2.84 -1.48 -13.87
N VAL A 106 3.56 -1.71 -12.78
CA VAL A 106 4.71 -2.61 -12.69
C VAL A 106 4.54 -3.56 -11.50
N PRO A 107 3.72 -4.62 -11.64
CA PRO A 107 3.42 -5.57 -10.56
C PRO A 107 4.67 -6.21 -9.96
N ALA A 108 5.69 -6.45 -10.78
CA ALA A 108 6.97 -7.02 -10.35
C ALA A 108 7.69 -6.18 -9.27
N GLN A 109 7.44 -4.87 -9.20
CA GLN A 109 8.06 -3.98 -8.21
C GLN A 109 7.25 -3.86 -6.91
N ALA A 110 6.02 -4.40 -6.86
CA ALA A 110 5.10 -4.20 -5.74
C ALA A 110 5.69 -4.59 -4.37
N ALA A 111 6.28 -5.80 -4.27
CA ALA A 111 6.92 -6.27 -3.04
C ALA A 111 8.14 -5.43 -2.64
N ALA A 112 8.95 -5.03 -3.62
CA ALA A 112 10.14 -4.20 -3.38
C ALA A 112 9.76 -2.79 -2.88
N ILE A 113 8.72 -2.18 -3.45
CA ILE A 113 8.20 -0.87 -3.04
C ILE A 113 7.67 -0.93 -1.61
N ALA A 114 6.87 -1.94 -1.29
CA ALA A 114 6.34 -2.12 0.06
C ALA A 114 7.45 -2.35 1.10
N ALA A 115 8.47 -3.16 0.77
CA ALA A 115 9.61 -3.38 1.63
C ALA A 115 10.48 -2.12 1.81
N ALA A 116 10.70 -1.35 0.74
CA ALA A 116 11.41 -0.07 0.81
C ALA A 116 10.65 0.96 1.66
N ALA A 117 9.31 1.02 1.51
CA ALA A 117 8.45 1.83 2.35
C ALA A 117 8.53 1.42 3.82
N ALA A 118 8.54 0.12 4.13
CA ALA A 118 8.70 -0.37 5.49
C ALA A 118 10.04 0.01 6.12
N LYS A 119 11.13 0.02 5.35
CA LYS A 119 12.45 0.50 5.79
C LYS A 119 12.47 2.02 5.99
N ALA A 120 11.81 2.78 5.11
CA ALA A 120 11.80 4.24 5.18
C ALA A 120 10.91 4.77 6.31
N SER A 121 9.75 4.15 6.52
CA SER A 121 8.80 4.51 7.57
C SER A 121 7.99 3.29 8.01
N PRO A 122 8.33 2.69 9.16
CA PRO A 122 7.57 1.57 9.72
C PRO A 122 6.10 1.89 10.00
N THR A 123 5.79 3.14 10.35
CA THR A 123 4.41 3.61 10.62
C THR A 123 3.58 3.71 9.35
N ALA A 124 4.17 4.13 8.23
CA ALA A 124 3.49 4.19 6.93
C ALA A 124 3.43 2.83 6.21
N ALA A 125 4.27 1.86 6.63
CA ALA A 125 4.43 0.56 5.99
C ALA A 125 3.10 -0.17 5.75
N ALA A 126 2.25 -0.26 6.78
CA ALA A 126 0.97 -0.96 6.70
C ALA A 126 0.00 -0.32 5.70
N ALA A 127 -0.04 1.03 5.66
CA ALA A 127 -0.90 1.76 4.74
C ALA A 127 -0.46 1.57 3.29
N ILE A 128 0.85 1.73 3.04
CA ILE A 128 1.44 1.63 1.71
C ILE A 128 1.35 0.20 1.18
N ALA A 129 1.85 -0.76 1.96
CA ALA A 129 1.84 -2.16 1.57
C ALA A 129 0.42 -2.71 1.42
N GLY A 130 -0.53 -2.24 2.25
CA GLY A 130 -1.95 -2.56 2.09
C GLY A 130 -2.50 -2.07 0.74
N GLN A 131 -2.23 -0.82 0.37
CA GLN A 131 -2.65 -0.29 -0.94
C GLN A 131 -1.99 -1.00 -2.12
N VAL A 132 -0.70 -1.32 -1.99
CA VAL A 132 0.06 -2.07 -3.00
C VAL A 132 -0.48 -3.50 -3.15
N ALA A 133 -0.84 -4.15 -2.04
CA ALA A 133 -1.43 -5.48 -2.05
C ALA A 133 -2.86 -5.49 -2.62
N LEU A 134 -3.65 -4.43 -2.40
CA LEU A 134 -4.96 -4.26 -3.05
C LEU A 134 -4.83 -3.96 -4.55
N ALA A 135 -3.79 -3.23 -4.95
CA ALA A 135 -3.47 -2.96 -6.34
C ALA A 135 -3.03 -4.22 -7.09
N VAL A 136 -2.29 -5.12 -6.43
CA VAL A 136 -1.79 -6.38 -6.99
C VAL A 136 -2.06 -7.54 -6.02
N PRO A 137 -3.31 -8.05 -5.96
CA PRO A 137 -3.67 -9.13 -5.03
C PRO A 137 -2.82 -10.39 -5.20
N GLY A 138 -2.39 -10.69 -6.43
CA GLY A 138 -1.51 -11.82 -6.73
C GLY A 138 -0.12 -11.72 -6.08
N SER A 139 0.35 -10.52 -5.73
CA SER A 139 1.62 -10.31 -5.03
C SER A 139 1.44 -10.04 -3.54
N ALA A 140 0.20 -10.01 -3.03
CA ALA A 140 -0.10 -9.63 -1.64
C ALA A 140 0.63 -10.50 -0.61
N ALA A 141 0.74 -11.81 -0.86
CA ALA A 141 1.46 -12.73 0.01
C ALA A 141 2.96 -12.41 0.11
N ALA A 142 3.60 -12.13 -1.03
CA ALA A 142 5.00 -11.73 -1.07
C ALA A 142 5.23 -10.36 -0.40
N ILE A 143 4.34 -9.39 -0.66
CA ILE A 143 4.36 -8.06 -0.05
C ILE A 143 4.29 -8.17 1.48
N ALA A 144 3.29 -8.88 2.00
CA ALA A 144 3.09 -9.05 3.43
C ALA A 144 4.27 -9.78 4.07
N ALA A 145 4.82 -10.82 3.42
CA ALA A 145 5.99 -11.54 3.92
C ALA A 145 7.24 -10.66 3.97
N SER A 146 7.52 -9.88 2.93
CA SER A 146 8.65 -8.94 2.92
C SER A 146 8.50 -7.84 3.97
N VAL A 147 7.29 -7.30 4.16
CA VAL A 147 7.03 -6.28 5.17
C VAL A 147 7.08 -6.88 6.58
N ALA A 148 6.62 -8.11 6.79
CA ALA A 148 6.64 -8.79 8.08
C ALA A 148 8.06 -8.93 8.66
N GLN A 149 9.06 -9.11 7.80
CA GLN A 149 10.46 -9.18 8.24
C GLN A 149 10.96 -7.87 8.88
N GLN A 150 10.39 -6.72 8.49
CA GLN A 150 10.76 -5.41 9.01
C GLN A 150 9.79 -4.92 10.08
N VAL A 151 8.50 -5.11 9.84
CA VAL A 151 7.39 -4.62 10.67
C VAL A 151 6.33 -5.73 10.76
N PRO A 152 6.47 -6.70 11.68
CA PRO A 152 5.52 -7.79 11.85
C PRO A 152 4.07 -7.32 12.06
N ALA A 153 3.89 -6.23 12.82
CA ALA A 153 2.57 -5.64 13.08
C ALA A 153 1.89 -5.11 11.81
N ALA A 154 2.65 -4.64 10.82
CA ALA A 154 2.10 -4.17 9.56
C ALA A 154 1.57 -5.33 8.70
N ALA A 155 2.18 -6.51 8.78
CA ALA A 155 1.74 -7.69 8.03
C ALA A 155 0.31 -8.14 8.41
N ALA A 156 -0.05 -8.05 9.70
CA ALA A 156 -1.42 -8.33 10.16
C ALA A 156 -2.44 -7.37 9.55
N LEU A 157 -2.12 -6.07 9.49
CA LEU A 157 -2.99 -5.06 8.88
C LEU A 157 -3.12 -5.25 7.36
N ILE A 158 -2.03 -5.59 6.67
CA ILE A 158 -2.06 -5.90 5.22
C ILE A 158 -2.96 -7.11 4.97
N ALA A 159 -2.75 -8.19 5.73
CA ALA A 159 -3.55 -9.40 5.60
C ALA A 159 -5.03 -9.13 5.87
N GLN A 160 -5.36 -8.33 6.88
CA GLN A 160 -6.73 -7.94 7.20
C GLN A 160 -7.38 -7.15 6.05
N LYS A 161 -6.69 -6.12 5.54
CA LYS A 161 -7.19 -5.30 4.41
C LYS A 161 -7.40 -6.14 3.15
N VAL A 162 -6.44 -7.00 2.83
CA VAL A 162 -6.56 -7.88 1.66
C VAL A 162 -7.64 -8.93 1.89
N ALA A 163 -7.81 -9.47 3.09
CA ALA A 163 -8.88 -10.42 3.38
C ALA A 163 -10.27 -9.82 3.19
N GLN A 164 -10.47 -8.58 3.59
CA GLN A 164 -11.74 -7.87 3.38
C GLN A 164 -12.07 -7.70 1.89
N ALA A 165 -11.05 -7.48 1.05
CA ALA A 165 -11.23 -7.31 -0.39
C ALA A 165 -11.20 -8.64 -1.19
N ALA A 166 -10.40 -9.60 -0.74
CA ALA A 166 -10.09 -10.87 -1.39
C ALA A 166 -9.77 -11.94 -0.32
N PRO A 167 -10.81 -12.58 0.27
CA PRO A 167 -10.63 -13.57 1.34
C PRO A 167 -9.70 -14.73 0.96
N ALA A 168 -9.75 -15.16 -0.31
CA ALA A 168 -8.91 -16.23 -0.84
C ALA A 168 -7.40 -15.91 -0.77
N ALA A 169 -7.01 -14.64 -0.89
CA ALA A 169 -5.61 -14.22 -0.81
C ALA A 169 -5.10 -14.19 0.65
N ALA A 170 -5.99 -14.13 1.64
CA ALA A 170 -5.62 -14.02 3.05
C ALA A 170 -4.92 -15.27 3.60
N ALA A 171 -5.39 -16.45 3.18
CA ALA A 171 -4.76 -17.72 3.54
C ALA A 171 -3.34 -17.83 2.97
N ALA A 172 -3.15 -17.39 1.71
CA ALA A 172 -1.84 -17.33 1.07
C ALA A 172 -0.90 -16.33 1.77
N ILE A 173 -1.41 -15.18 2.19
CA ILE A 173 -0.65 -14.20 2.99
C ILE A 173 -0.22 -14.80 4.32
N ALA A 174 -1.13 -15.40 5.07
CA ALA A 174 -0.82 -15.99 6.36
C ALA A 174 0.23 -17.10 6.23
N ALA A 175 0.11 -17.96 5.22
CA ALA A 175 1.09 -19.02 4.94
C ALA A 175 2.46 -18.44 4.56
N ALA A 176 2.51 -17.50 3.61
CA ALA A 176 3.76 -16.87 3.19
C ALA A 176 4.47 -16.14 4.34
N VAL A 177 3.71 -15.39 5.16
CA VAL A 177 4.29 -14.75 6.34
C VAL A 177 4.73 -15.79 7.36
N ALA A 178 3.96 -16.87 7.59
CA ALA A 178 4.36 -17.91 8.53
C ALA A 178 5.71 -18.55 8.16
N THR A 179 5.96 -18.79 6.87
CA THR A 179 7.24 -19.36 6.42
C THR A 179 8.45 -18.45 6.69
N GLN A 180 8.25 -17.13 6.63
CA GLN A 180 9.33 -16.14 6.80
C GLN A 180 9.46 -15.65 8.24
N VAL A 181 8.31 -15.45 8.89
CA VAL A 181 8.17 -14.91 10.25
C VAL A 181 7.09 -15.72 11.00
N PRO A 182 7.42 -16.93 11.49
CA PRO A 182 6.45 -17.81 12.17
C PRO A 182 5.78 -17.14 13.37
N ALA A 183 6.51 -16.29 14.09
CA ALA A 183 6.00 -15.55 15.24
C ALA A 183 4.86 -14.58 14.90
N ALA A 184 4.82 -14.04 13.66
CA ALA A 184 3.77 -13.14 13.22
C ALA A 184 2.51 -13.87 12.72
N ALA A 185 2.62 -15.17 12.40
CA ALA A 185 1.57 -15.95 11.78
C ALA A 185 0.29 -16.01 12.62
N ALA A 186 0.44 -16.26 13.94
CA ALA A 186 -0.69 -16.32 14.88
C ALA A 186 -1.45 -14.99 14.97
N SER A 187 -0.72 -13.87 15.05
CA SER A 187 -1.31 -12.53 15.06
C SER A 187 -2.02 -12.19 13.75
N ILE A 188 -1.45 -12.59 12.62
CA ILE A 188 -2.07 -12.40 11.29
C ILE A 188 -3.36 -13.22 11.18
N ALA A 189 -3.31 -14.49 11.56
CA ALA A 189 -4.49 -15.36 11.54
C ALA A 189 -5.61 -14.80 12.42
N ALA A 190 -5.29 -14.36 13.64
CA ALA A 190 -6.27 -13.71 14.51
C ALA A 190 -6.83 -12.42 13.90
N ALA A 191 -5.98 -11.53 13.39
CA ALA A 191 -6.43 -10.25 12.81
C ALA A 191 -7.32 -10.44 11.57
N VAL A 192 -6.97 -11.41 10.71
CA VAL A 192 -7.78 -11.75 9.54
C VAL A 192 -9.09 -12.39 9.95
N VAL A 193 -9.09 -13.36 10.88
CA VAL A 193 -10.32 -14.03 11.33
C VAL A 193 -11.25 -13.07 12.05
N GLN A 194 -10.73 -12.09 12.80
CA GLN A 194 -11.55 -11.02 13.37
C GLN A 194 -12.25 -10.17 12.30
N ALA A 195 -11.60 -9.92 11.16
CA ALA A 195 -12.20 -9.17 10.07
C ALA A 195 -13.09 -10.02 9.15
N VAL A 196 -12.69 -11.28 8.92
CA VAL A 196 -13.33 -12.22 8.01
C VAL A 196 -13.35 -13.61 8.68
N PRO A 197 -14.34 -13.87 9.56
CA PRO A 197 -14.42 -15.11 10.34
C PRO A 197 -14.41 -16.38 9.48
N THR A 198 -14.98 -16.31 8.28
CA THR A 198 -15.05 -17.41 7.31
C THR A 198 -13.67 -17.83 6.77
N SER A 199 -12.63 -17.00 6.93
CA SER A 199 -11.27 -17.32 6.48
C SER A 199 -10.50 -18.25 7.42
N ALA A 200 -11.03 -18.52 8.63
CA ALA A 200 -10.38 -19.30 9.68
C ALA A 200 -9.88 -20.67 9.20
N ALA A 201 -10.74 -21.46 8.56
CA ALA A 201 -10.39 -22.80 8.09
C ALA A 201 -9.31 -22.76 6.99
N ALA A 202 -9.43 -21.81 6.05
CA ALA A 202 -8.47 -21.65 4.96
C ALA A 202 -7.09 -21.23 5.49
N ILE A 203 -7.04 -20.34 6.48
CA ILE A 203 -5.78 -19.89 7.10
C ILE A 203 -5.13 -21.02 7.88
N SER A 204 -5.87 -21.71 8.75
CA SER A 204 -5.34 -22.84 9.53
C SER A 204 -4.81 -23.95 8.63
N SER A 205 -5.51 -24.24 7.52
CA SER A 205 -5.07 -25.23 6.54
C SER A 205 -3.80 -24.77 5.79
N ALA A 206 -3.80 -23.55 5.23
CA ALA A 206 -2.67 -23.04 4.45
C ALA A 206 -1.41 -22.87 5.31
N VAL A 207 -1.54 -22.33 6.53
CA VAL A 207 -0.41 -22.18 7.46
C VAL A 207 0.03 -23.52 8.01
N GLY A 208 -0.89 -24.43 8.37
CA GLY A 208 -0.53 -25.76 8.86
C GLY A 208 0.22 -26.59 7.82
N ALA A 209 -0.11 -26.44 6.54
CA ALA A 209 0.63 -27.06 5.44
C ALA A 209 2.01 -26.43 5.22
N ALA A 210 2.12 -25.10 5.34
CA ALA A 210 3.38 -24.38 5.12
C ALA A 210 4.35 -24.45 6.31
N VAL A 211 3.82 -24.40 7.53
CA VAL A 211 4.57 -24.37 8.81
C VAL A 211 3.81 -25.21 9.85
N PRO A 212 4.03 -26.54 9.88
CA PRO A 212 3.31 -27.44 10.79
C PRO A 212 3.48 -27.07 12.27
N SER A 213 4.65 -26.56 12.64
CA SER A 213 4.97 -26.11 14.01
C SER A 213 4.16 -24.90 14.46
N ALA A 214 3.64 -24.08 13.53
CA ALA A 214 2.80 -22.93 13.84
C ALA A 214 1.31 -23.29 13.97
N ALA A 215 0.90 -24.50 13.53
CA ALA A 215 -0.51 -24.88 13.44
C ALA A 215 -1.27 -24.79 14.78
N ALA A 216 -0.65 -25.23 15.88
CA ALA A 216 -1.28 -25.15 17.21
C ALA A 216 -1.47 -23.70 17.69
N ALA A 217 -0.47 -22.83 17.47
CA ALA A 217 -0.55 -21.42 17.82
C ALA A 217 -1.60 -20.69 16.98
N ILE A 218 -1.70 -21.03 15.68
CA ILE A 218 -2.73 -20.51 14.77
C ILE A 218 -4.11 -20.97 15.22
N ALA A 219 -4.30 -22.26 15.48
CA ALA A 219 -5.59 -22.80 15.93
C ALA A 219 -6.05 -22.11 17.22
N SER A 220 -5.15 -21.91 18.18
CA SER A 220 -5.46 -21.15 19.40
C SER A 220 -5.81 -19.70 19.10
N ALA A 221 -5.02 -19.00 18.26
CA ALA A 221 -5.25 -17.60 17.93
C ALA A 221 -6.57 -17.39 17.17
N VAL A 222 -6.91 -18.30 16.25
CA VAL A 222 -8.17 -18.33 15.51
C VAL A 222 -9.35 -18.60 16.44
N THR A 223 -9.22 -19.56 17.35
CA THR A 223 -10.28 -19.86 18.34
C THR A 223 -10.54 -18.65 19.24
N THR A 224 -9.49 -18.00 19.74
CA THR A 224 -9.61 -16.77 20.53
C THR A 224 -10.23 -15.62 19.73
N ALA A 225 -9.84 -15.46 18.45
CA ALA A 225 -10.41 -14.45 17.56
C ALA A 225 -11.90 -14.67 17.27
N LEU A 226 -12.33 -15.93 17.12
CA LEU A 226 -13.74 -16.28 16.95
C LEU A 226 -14.56 -16.14 18.25
N ALA A 227 -13.91 -16.32 19.41
CA ALA A 227 -14.53 -16.13 20.72
C ALA A 227 -14.68 -14.65 21.11
N ASN A 228 -13.85 -13.76 20.54
CA ASN A 228 -13.91 -12.30 20.72
C ASN A 228 -14.02 -11.57 19.36
N PRO A 229 -15.15 -11.71 18.64
CA PRO A 229 -15.39 -10.85 17.49
C PRO A 229 -15.49 -9.39 17.98
N LEU A 230 -14.99 -8.42 17.19
CA LEU A 230 -15.25 -7.00 17.43
C LEU A 230 -16.74 -6.81 17.77
N PRO A 231 -17.12 -5.95 18.74
CA PRO A 231 -18.52 -5.64 18.96
C PRO A 231 -19.09 -5.20 17.62
N LEU A 232 -20.09 -5.95 17.13
CA LEU A 232 -20.93 -5.51 16.03
C LEU A 232 -21.32 -4.07 16.37
N ALA A 233 -21.03 -3.12 15.48
CA ALA A 233 -21.62 -1.79 15.61
C ALA A 233 -23.11 -2.01 15.90
N PRO A 234 -23.68 -1.39 16.95
CA PRO A 234 -25.06 -1.65 17.30
C PRO A 234 -25.87 -1.49 16.01
N LEU A 235 -26.63 -2.52 15.67
CA LEU A 235 -27.70 -2.38 14.70
C LEU A 235 -28.52 -1.21 15.23
N VAL A 236 -28.38 -0.05 14.59
CA VAL A 236 -29.33 1.04 14.77
C VAL A 236 -30.61 0.50 14.14
N ASP A 237 -31.34 -0.29 14.91
CA ASP A 237 -32.68 -0.69 14.56
C ASP A 237 -33.50 0.59 14.61
N ASN A 238 -33.76 1.16 13.43
CA ASN A 238 -34.57 2.35 13.24
C ASN A 238 -36.08 2.04 13.41
N SER A 239 -36.43 1.00 14.17
CA SER A 239 -37.80 0.59 14.44
C SER A 239 -38.13 0.79 15.91
N THR A 240 -38.69 1.96 16.17
CA THR A 240 -39.46 2.33 17.35
C THR A 240 -40.32 1.20 17.94
N ARG A 241 -39.95 0.66 19.11
CA ARG A 241 -40.73 0.67 20.38
C ARG A 241 -40.17 -0.35 21.41
N PRO A 242 -40.16 -0.02 22.71
CA PRO A 242 -39.82 -0.96 23.77
C PRO A 242 -40.97 -1.95 23.99
N ILE A 243 -40.73 -3.24 23.81
CA ILE A 243 -41.58 -4.29 24.37
C ILE A 243 -41.12 -4.58 25.80
N THR A 244 -41.86 -4.07 26.77
CA THR A 244 -41.73 -4.43 28.18
C THR A 244 -42.10 -5.91 28.39
N PRO A 245 -41.28 -6.70 29.12
CA PRO A 245 -41.69 -8.03 29.55
C PRO A 245 -42.77 -7.92 30.63
N ILE A 246 -43.91 -8.59 30.41
CA ILE A 246 -44.94 -8.84 31.41
C ILE A 246 -44.48 -9.99 32.32
N THR A 247 -44.26 -9.71 33.61
CA THR A 247 -44.01 -10.74 34.63
C THR A 247 -45.35 -11.31 35.14
N PRO A 248 -45.58 -12.63 35.13
CA PRO A 248 -46.70 -13.22 35.85
C PRO A 248 -46.39 -13.24 37.36
N ARG A 249 -47.34 -12.74 38.15
CA ARG A 249 -47.28 -12.65 39.62
C ARG A 249 -47.84 -13.95 40.21
N THR A 250 -47.04 -14.68 40.99
CA THR A 250 -47.52 -15.60 42.04
C THR A 250 -47.43 -14.89 43.38
#